data_AF-F9GCL7-F1
#
_entry.id   AF-F9GCL7-F1
#
_cell.length_a   1.000
_cell.length_b   1.000
_cell.length_c   1.000
_cell.angle_alpha   90.00
_cell.angle_beta   90.00
_cell.angle_gamma   90.00
#
_symmetry.space_group_name_H-M   'P 1'
#
loop_
_entity.id
_entity.type
_entity.pdbx_description
1 polymer ?
#
loop_
_entity_poly.entity_id
_entity_poly.type
_entity_poly.pdbx_seq_one_letter_code
_entity_poly.pdbx_strand_id
1 'polypeptide(L)'
;MYPPIEELIDHVWSPPRGVKRQQKSRHHPDNLQYYCQWGYTIYRTYYSPESDRYWNVLLNSLMQQTRLAFGCFEDQDDVDQRDVQLLKDLFHLDTREDASLLDGLDVRGVRELFQREGFEGKCAMADRLWNFVLVADESVLKDIASRESIVKAMSLGWTKME
;
A
#
# COMPACT_ATOMS: atom_id res chain seq x y z
N MET A 1 6.58 6.84 -23.04
CA MET A 1 5.97 6.42 -21.77
C MET A 1 7.14 6.22 -20.83
N TYR A 2 7.25 6.98 -19.75
CA TYR A 2 8.35 6.80 -18.80
C TYR A 2 8.25 5.39 -18.20
N PRO A 3 9.38 4.71 -17.95
CA PRO A 3 9.32 3.43 -17.26
C PRO A 3 8.66 3.65 -15.89
N PRO A 4 7.69 2.80 -15.48
CA PRO A 4 6.91 2.96 -14.25
C PRO A 4 7.76 3.17 -12.98
N ILE A 5 9.01 2.69 -12.99
CA ILE A 5 9.94 2.73 -11.87
C ILE A 5 10.44 4.14 -11.54
N GLU A 6 10.78 4.96 -12.54
CA GLU A 6 11.27 6.32 -12.27
C GLU A 6 10.18 7.20 -11.65
N GLU A 7 8.95 7.06 -12.15
CA GLU A 7 7.79 7.74 -11.61
C GLU A 7 7.53 7.29 -10.16
N LEU A 8 7.58 5.99 -9.87
CA LEU A 8 7.42 5.48 -8.50
C LEU A 8 8.52 6.00 -7.57
N ILE A 9 9.77 6.05 -8.02
CA ILE A 9 10.90 6.62 -7.26
C ILE A 9 10.68 8.08 -6.91
N ASP A 10 10.18 8.88 -7.84
CA ASP A 10 9.91 10.29 -7.58
C ASP A 10 8.76 10.49 -6.60
N HIS A 11 7.78 9.57 -6.56
CA HIS A 11 6.69 9.59 -5.59
C HIS A 11 7.09 9.16 -4.17
N VAL A 12 8.07 8.25 -4.02
CA VAL A 12 8.62 7.89 -2.69
C VAL A 12 9.63 8.90 -2.17
N TRP A 13 10.14 9.77 -3.02
CA TRP A 13 11.14 10.77 -2.66
C TRP A 13 10.48 12.02 -2.04
N SER A 14 10.60 12.18 -0.72
CA SER A 14 9.94 13.24 0.06
C SER A 14 10.91 14.10 0.90
N PRO A 15 11.84 14.85 0.27
CA PRO A 15 12.77 15.71 0.98
C PRO A 15 12.10 16.97 1.56
N PRO A 16 12.65 17.57 2.63
CA PRO A 16 12.21 18.88 3.10
C PRO A 16 12.26 19.96 2.01
N ARG A 17 11.34 20.92 2.07
CA ARG A 17 11.29 22.04 1.11
C ARG A 17 12.65 22.76 1.05
N GLY A 18 13.20 22.91 -0.16
CA GLY A 18 14.46 23.58 -0.40
C GLY A 18 15.71 22.68 -0.43
N VAL A 19 15.57 21.40 -0.05
CA VAL A 19 16.64 20.41 -0.21
C VAL A 19 16.65 19.93 -1.67
N LYS A 20 17.63 20.39 -2.45
CA LYS A 20 17.95 19.79 -3.75
C LYS A 20 18.73 18.51 -3.52
N ARG A 21 18.53 17.47 -4.34
CA ARG A 21 19.34 16.21 -4.30
C ARG A 21 20.83 16.59 -4.25
N GLN A 22 21.48 16.44 -3.10
CA GLN A 22 22.78 17.08 -2.84
C GLN A 22 23.99 16.31 -3.39
N GLN A 23 23.79 15.18 -4.06
CA GLN A 23 24.85 14.52 -4.80
C GLN A 23 24.29 13.95 -6.10
N LYS A 24 25.18 13.77 -7.09
CA LYS A 24 24.84 13.37 -8.47
C LYS A 24 24.06 12.05 -8.59
N SER A 25 23.92 11.27 -7.52
CA SER A 25 23.23 9.97 -7.50
C SER A 25 22.09 9.90 -6.48
N ARG A 26 20.92 9.41 -6.91
CA ARG A 26 19.73 9.14 -6.09
C ARG A 26 19.96 8.05 -5.02
N HIS A 27 21.02 7.25 -5.18
CA HIS A 27 21.42 6.15 -4.30
C HIS A 27 22.44 6.54 -3.21
N HIS A 28 22.78 7.82 -3.08
CA HIS A 28 23.73 8.25 -2.06
C HIS A 28 23.18 7.94 -0.64
N PRO A 29 23.98 7.43 0.31
CA PRO A 29 23.51 7.11 1.66
C PRO A 29 22.79 8.28 2.36
N ASP A 30 23.31 9.50 2.20
CA ASP A 30 22.71 10.73 2.78
C ASP A 30 21.30 11.04 2.24
N ASN A 31 20.94 10.45 1.10
CA ASN A 31 19.64 10.62 0.48
C ASN A 31 18.61 9.58 0.99
N LEU A 32 19.04 8.45 1.56
CA LEU A 32 18.16 7.35 1.98
C LEU A 32 17.09 7.79 2.99
N GLN A 33 17.43 8.75 3.86
CA GLN A 33 16.51 9.32 4.86
C GLN A 33 15.31 10.09 4.28
N TYR A 34 15.36 10.46 2.99
CA TYR A 34 14.29 11.22 2.34
C TYR A 34 13.29 10.34 1.60
N TYR A 35 13.51 9.03 1.56
CA TYR A 35 12.54 8.09 1.01
C TYR A 35 11.50 7.71 2.06
N CYS A 36 10.23 7.76 1.69
CA CYS A 36 9.15 7.21 2.51
C CYS A 36 8.85 5.75 2.14
N GLN A 37 8.28 5.02 3.09
CA GLN A 37 7.64 3.74 2.81
C GLN A 37 6.46 3.95 1.86
N TRP A 38 6.18 2.96 1.02
CA TRP A 38 5.06 2.98 0.08
C TRP A 38 4.29 1.67 0.07
N GLY A 39 3.08 1.69 -0.46
CA GLY A 39 2.23 0.51 -0.59
C GLY A 39 0.79 0.85 -0.28
N TYR A 40 0.10 -0.04 0.42
CA TYR A 40 -1.35 0.01 0.59
C TYR A 40 -1.73 0.05 2.06
N THR A 41 -2.71 0.89 2.39
CA THR A 41 -3.48 0.74 3.63
C THR A 41 -4.54 -0.32 3.42
N ILE A 42 -4.66 -1.27 4.35
CA ILE A 42 -5.64 -2.35 4.30
C ILE A 42 -6.40 -2.45 5.63
N TYR A 43 -7.73 -2.38 5.54
CA TYR A 43 -8.64 -2.51 6.68
C TYR A 43 -9.19 -3.92 6.75
N ARG A 44 -9.06 -4.56 7.92
CA ARG A 44 -9.77 -5.79 8.24
C ARG A 44 -11.09 -5.44 8.93
N THR A 45 -12.21 -5.93 8.41
CA THR A 45 -13.53 -5.64 9.00
C THR A 45 -14.30 -6.89 9.45
N TYR A 46 -13.70 -8.06 9.32
CA TYR A 46 -14.29 -9.32 9.78
C TYR A 46 -13.37 -10.07 10.73
N TYR A 47 -13.95 -10.45 11.87
CA TYR A 47 -13.24 -11.11 12.97
C TYR A 47 -13.98 -12.36 13.42
N SER A 48 -13.26 -13.47 13.35
CA SER A 48 -13.65 -14.79 13.83
C SER A 48 -12.38 -15.58 14.17
N PRO A 49 -12.46 -16.62 15.01
CA PRO A 49 -11.29 -17.43 15.38
C PRO A 49 -10.53 -18.01 14.17
N GLU A 50 -11.22 -18.29 13.06
CA GLU A 50 -10.61 -18.84 11.85
C GLU A 50 -10.05 -17.75 10.93
N SER A 51 -10.63 -16.55 10.97
CA SER A 51 -10.28 -15.44 10.07
C SER A 51 -8.86 -14.89 10.30
N ASP A 52 -8.28 -15.04 11.50
CA ASP A 52 -6.90 -14.62 11.79
C ASP A 52 -5.88 -15.32 10.89
N ARG A 53 -6.10 -16.61 10.61
CA ARG A 53 -5.24 -17.37 9.70
C ARG A 53 -5.32 -16.81 8.29
N TYR A 54 -6.53 -16.56 7.80
CA TYR A 54 -6.74 -16.09 6.43
C TYR A 54 -6.30 -14.65 6.23
N TRP A 55 -6.42 -13.82 7.27
CA TRP A 55 -5.84 -12.48 7.30
C TRP A 55 -4.32 -12.53 7.10
N ASN A 56 -3.62 -13.36 7.87
CA ASN A 56 -2.17 -13.53 7.71
C ASN A 56 -1.78 -14.08 6.32
N VAL A 57 -2.58 -15.00 5.76
CA VAL A 57 -2.37 -15.51 4.39
C VAL A 57 -2.57 -14.40 3.35
N LEU A 58 -3.57 -13.55 3.51
CA LEU A 58 -3.82 -12.40 2.63
C LEU A 58 -2.65 -11.42 2.68
N LEU A 59 -2.19 -11.01 3.87
CA LEU A 59 -1.07 -10.08 4.01
C LEU A 59 0.22 -10.63 3.40
N ASN A 60 0.52 -11.90 3.67
CA ASN A 60 1.69 -12.56 3.07
C ASN A 60 1.56 -12.64 1.55
N SER A 61 0.38 -13.00 1.03
CA SER A 61 0.14 -13.07 -0.40
C SER A 61 0.31 -11.71 -1.06
N LEU A 62 -0.30 -10.65 -0.52
CA LEU A 62 -0.16 -9.28 -1.05
C LEU A 62 1.30 -8.84 -1.05
N MET A 63 2.04 -9.11 0.02
CA MET A 63 3.44 -8.72 0.11
C MET A 63 4.34 -9.48 -0.85
N GLN A 64 4.16 -10.80 -0.96
CA GLN A 64 4.94 -11.62 -1.89
C GLN A 64 4.59 -11.31 -3.35
N GLN A 65 3.31 -11.25 -3.70
CA GLN A 65 2.86 -10.99 -5.07
C GLN A 65 3.29 -9.59 -5.53
N THR A 66 3.19 -8.57 -4.67
CA THR A 66 3.66 -7.23 -5.03
C THR A 66 5.17 -7.22 -5.27
N ARG A 67 5.96 -7.87 -4.41
CA ARG A 67 7.42 -7.98 -4.60
C ARG A 67 7.79 -8.76 -5.86
N LEU A 68 7.07 -9.84 -6.17
CA LEU A 68 7.27 -10.65 -7.37
C LEU A 68 6.87 -9.89 -8.64
N ALA A 69 5.87 -9.01 -8.60
CA ALA A 69 5.48 -8.18 -9.74
C ALA A 69 6.62 -7.26 -10.21
N PHE A 70 7.56 -6.89 -9.32
CA PHE A 70 8.77 -6.17 -9.72
C PHE A 70 9.75 -7.04 -10.53
N GLY A 71 9.60 -8.36 -10.54
CA GLY A 71 10.36 -9.27 -11.41
C GLY A 71 10.20 -8.91 -12.90
N CYS A 72 9.10 -8.26 -13.29
CA CYS A 72 8.92 -7.74 -14.65
C CYS A 72 9.98 -6.70 -15.07
N PHE A 73 10.71 -6.11 -14.12
CA PHE A 73 11.75 -5.12 -14.36
C PHE A 73 13.17 -5.67 -14.19
N GLU A 74 13.36 -6.89 -13.67
CA GLU A 74 14.69 -7.43 -13.30
C GLU A 74 15.64 -7.66 -14.49
N ASP A 75 15.09 -7.74 -15.71
CA ASP A 75 15.83 -8.00 -16.95
C ASP A 75 15.72 -6.83 -17.97
N GLN A 76 15.26 -5.66 -17.52
CA GLN A 76 15.14 -4.48 -18.40
C GLN A 76 16.43 -3.65 -18.38
N ASP A 77 17.10 -3.57 -19.52
CA ASP A 77 18.38 -2.84 -19.68
C ASP A 77 18.24 -1.32 -19.44
N ASP A 78 17.04 -0.76 -19.58
CA ASP A 78 16.73 0.66 -19.37
C ASP A 78 16.29 0.99 -17.94
N VAL A 79 16.22 0.00 -17.04
CA VAL A 79 15.81 0.17 -15.64
C VAL A 79 17.02 0.03 -14.71
N ASP A 80 17.21 1.00 -13.81
CA ASP A 80 18.20 0.88 -12.74
C ASP A 80 17.73 -0.17 -11.72
N GLN A 81 18.39 -1.32 -11.70
CA GLN A 81 18.06 -2.42 -10.79
C GLN A 81 18.19 -2.05 -9.31
N ARG A 82 18.97 -1.01 -8.98
CA ARG A 82 19.04 -0.48 -7.61
C ARG A 82 17.76 0.25 -7.23
N ASP A 83 17.09 0.92 -8.19
CA ASP A 83 15.80 1.55 -7.95
C ASP A 83 14.71 0.48 -7.74
N VAL A 84 14.74 -0.59 -8.52
CA VAL A 84 13.83 -1.75 -8.34
C VAL A 84 13.99 -2.34 -6.95
N GLN A 85 15.24 -2.59 -6.52
CA GLN A 85 15.51 -3.14 -5.19
C GLN A 85 15.08 -2.17 -4.08
N LEU A 86 15.38 -0.88 -4.22
CA LEU A 86 14.98 0.15 -3.27
C LEU A 86 13.44 0.20 -3.12
N LEU A 87 12.69 0.16 -4.22
CA LEU A 87 11.23 0.10 -4.17
C LEU A 87 10.73 -1.17 -3.48
N LYS A 88 11.32 -2.34 -3.74
CA LYS A 88 10.95 -3.58 -3.01
C LYS A 88 11.19 -3.48 -1.51
N ASP A 89 12.27 -2.83 -1.10
CA ASP A 89 12.64 -2.66 0.31
C ASP A 89 11.75 -1.64 1.03
N LEU A 90 11.31 -0.59 0.32
CA LEU A 90 10.41 0.43 0.84
C LEU A 90 8.93 -0.01 0.85
N PHE A 91 8.59 -1.14 0.21
CA PHE A 91 7.22 -1.63 0.17
C PHE A 91 6.73 -2.05 1.57
N HIS A 92 5.54 -1.57 1.92
CA HIS A 92 4.91 -1.75 3.22
C HIS A 92 3.38 -1.82 3.08
N LEU A 93 2.75 -2.67 3.89
CA LEU A 93 1.31 -2.70 4.08
C LEU A 93 0.97 -2.02 5.41
N ASP A 94 0.23 -0.91 5.35
CA ASP A 94 -0.32 -0.26 6.56
C ASP A 94 -1.59 -0.99 6.98
N THR A 95 -1.46 -1.92 7.93
CA THR A 95 -2.55 -2.80 8.36
C THR A 95 -3.39 -2.16 9.46
N ARG A 96 -4.69 -2.04 9.25
CA ARG A 96 -5.67 -1.59 10.24
C ARG A 96 -6.52 -2.77 10.67
N GLU A 97 -6.32 -3.22 11.90
CA GLU A 97 -6.90 -4.47 12.41
C GLU A 97 -7.48 -4.39 13.82
N ASP A 98 -7.71 -3.18 14.37
CA ASP A 98 -8.38 -3.01 15.67
C ASP A 98 -9.86 -3.43 15.60
N ALA A 99 -10.16 -4.63 16.10
CA ALA A 99 -11.50 -5.19 16.11
C ALA A 99 -12.53 -4.32 16.84
N SER A 100 -12.12 -3.55 17.86
CA SER A 100 -13.04 -2.70 18.63
C SER A 100 -13.59 -1.53 17.80
N LEU A 101 -12.87 -1.16 16.73
CA LEU A 101 -13.23 -0.07 15.83
C LEU A 101 -13.77 -0.58 14.49
N LEU A 102 -13.33 -1.75 14.04
CA LEU A 102 -13.49 -2.20 12.65
C LEU A 102 -14.44 -3.38 12.45
N ASP A 103 -14.74 -4.15 13.50
CA ASP A 103 -15.55 -5.36 13.35
C ASP A 103 -16.96 -5.05 12.86
N GLY A 104 -17.36 -5.73 11.78
CA GLY A 104 -18.65 -5.57 11.12
C GLY A 104 -18.79 -4.29 10.28
N LEU A 105 -17.75 -3.45 10.15
CA LEU A 105 -17.82 -2.28 9.28
C LEU A 105 -17.94 -2.69 7.81
N ASP A 106 -18.89 -2.06 7.13
CA ASP A 106 -18.97 -2.11 5.68
C ASP A 106 -18.03 -1.07 5.04
N VAL A 107 -17.99 -1.06 3.70
CA VAL A 107 -17.17 -0.11 2.93
C VAL A 107 -17.51 1.35 3.27
N ARG A 108 -18.76 1.67 3.64
CA ARG A 108 -19.13 3.04 4.02
C ARG A 108 -18.58 3.39 5.39
N GLY A 109 -18.71 2.49 6.36
CA GLY A 109 -18.17 2.67 7.71
C GLY A 109 -16.65 2.87 7.71
N VAL A 110 -15.91 2.07 6.92
CA VAL A 110 -14.44 2.25 6.76
C VAL A 110 -14.10 3.63 6.21
N ARG A 111 -14.88 4.14 5.25
CA ARG A 111 -14.66 5.46 4.68
C ARG A 111 -14.89 6.58 5.68
N GLU A 112 -15.99 6.52 6.42
CA GLU A 112 -16.31 7.50 7.46
C GLU A 112 -15.23 7.52 8.54
N LEU A 113 -14.74 6.33 8.92
CA LEU A 113 -13.61 6.19 9.84
C LEU A 113 -12.34 6.87 9.30
N PHE A 114 -11.98 6.60 8.05
CA PHE A 114 -10.82 7.22 7.39
C PHE A 114 -10.95 8.76 7.36
N GLN A 115 -12.13 9.29 7.01
CA GLN A 115 -12.39 10.73 6.98
C GLN A 115 -12.28 11.38 8.36
N ARG A 116 -12.66 10.64 9.42
CA ARG A 116 -12.56 11.11 10.82
C ARG A 116 -11.14 11.10 11.35
N GLU A 117 -10.36 10.06 11.04
CA GLU A 117 -8.94 9.98 11.43
C GLU A 117 -8.09 11.03 10.71
N GLY A 118 -8.53 11.48 9.53
CA GLY A 118 -7.81 12.43 8.70
C GLY A 118 -6.47 11.89 8.20
N PHE A 119 -5.75 12.70 7.42
CA PHE A 119 -4.42 12.33 6.90
C PHE A 119 -3.31 12.38 7.96
N GLU A 120 -3.65 12.61 9.24
CA GLU A 120 -2.68 12.67 10.34
C GLU A 120 -2.21 11.27 10.79
N GLY A 121 -2.96 10.22 10.43
CA GLY A 121 -2.51 8.83 10.52
C GLY A 121 -1.42 8.52 9.49
N LYS A 122 -0.57 7.54 9.79
CA LYS A 122 0.40 6.98 8.82
C LYS A 122 -0.37 6.43 7.61
N CYS A 123 -0.56 7.28 6.61
CA CYS A 123 -1.12 6.93 5.33
C CYS A 123 -0.06 6.20 4.52
N ALA A 124 -0.44 5.13 3.83
CA ALA A 124 0.42 4.56 2.82
C ALA A 124 0.53 5.52 1.61
N MET A 125 1.26 5.11 0.58
CA MET A 125 1.35 5.91 -0.64
C MET A 125 0.00 5.94 -1.37
N ALA A 126 -0.71 4.81 -1.44
CA ALA A 126 -1.88 4.66 -2.30
C ALA A 126 -3.07 5.52 -1.90
N ASP A 127 -3.31 5.69 -0.61
CA ASP A 127 -4.37 6.54 -0.07
C ASP A 127 -4.04 8.03 -0.23
N ARG A 128 -2.75 8.42 -0.16
CA ARG A 128 -2.33 9.81 -0.40
C ARG A 128 -2.34 10.21 -1.88
N LEU A 129 -1.82 9.36 -2.76
CA LEU A 129 -1.60 9.70 -4.17
C LEU A 129 -2.76 9.30 -5.06
N TRP A 130 -3.38 8.15 -4.78
CA TRP A 130 -4.40 7.54 -5.64
C TRP A 130 -5.77 7.44 -4.97
N ASN A 131 -5.94 7.98 -3.76
CA ASN A 131 -7.21 8.10 -3.05
C ASN A 131 -7.99 6.78 -2.95
N PHE A 132 -7.32 5.67 -2.65
CA PHE A 132 -7.99 4.40 -2.36
C PHE A 132 -7.31 3.63 -1.22
N VAL A 133 -8.07 2.75 -0.59
CA VAL A 133 -7.60 1.79 0.41
C VAL A 133 -8.11 0.40 0.08
N LEU A 134 -7.49 -0.63 0.65
CA LEU A 134 -7.94 -2.01 0.56
C LEU A 134 -8.84 -2.36 1.75
N VAL A 135 -9.83 -3.22 1.51
CA VAL A 135 -10.75 -3.71 2.55
C VAL A 135 -10.83 -5.24 2.45
N ALA A 136 -10.65 -5.89 3.59
CA ALA A 136 -10.82 -7.33 3.79
C ALA A 136 -12.01 -7.58 4.73
N ASP A 137 -13.18 -7.73 4.11
CA ASP A 137 -14.42 -8.11 4.79
C ASP A 137 -14.59 -9.64 4.81
N GLU A 138 -15.73 -10.11 5.31
CA GLU A 138 -16.01 -11.54 5.43
C GLU A 138 -15.86 -12.28 4.10
N SER A 139 -16.34 -11.70 3.00
CA SER A 139 -16.24 -12.36 1.69
C SER A 139 -14.79 -12.48 1.23
N VAL A 140 -13.98 -11.44 1.40
CA VAL A 140 -12.55 -11.48 1.06
C VAL A 140 -11.84 -12.58 1.83
N LEU A 141 -12.09 -12.70 3.14
CA LEU A 141 -11.42 -13.73 3.95
C LEU A 141 -11.91 -15.15 3.65
N LYS A 142 -13.17 -15.31 3.21
CA LYS A 142 -13.70 -16.59 2.71
C LYS A 142 -13.12 -16.98 1.36
N ASP A 143 -12.90 -16.01 0.47
CA ASP A 143 -12.27 -16.22 -0.83
C ASP A 143 -10.82 -16.72 -0.62
N ILE A 144 -10.08 -16.08 0.28
CA ILE A 144 -8.74 -16.51 0.68
C ILE A 144 -8.74 -17.93 1.27
N ALA A 145 -9.75 -18.26 2.09
CA ALA A 145 -9.93 -19.62 2.61
C ALA A 145 -10.14 -20.65 1.48
N SER A 146 -10.79 -20.22 0.40
CA SER A 146 -11.07 -21.00 -0.81
C SER A 146 -9.90 -20.97 -1.82
N ARG A 147 -8.76 -20.38 -1.44
CA ARG A 147 -7.55 -20.17 -2.26
C ARG A 147 -7.72 -19.18 -3.41
N GLU A 148 -8.75 -18.35 -3.37
CA GLU A 148 -8.91 -17.23 -4.27
C GLU A 148 -8.17 -16.01 -3.68
N SER A 149 -7.38 -15.33 -4.51
CA SER A 149 -6.60 -14.15 -4.09
C SER A 149 -7.31 -12.86 -4.51
N ILE A 150 -8.44 -12.58 -3.85
CA ILE A 150 -9.28 -11.40 -4.12
C ILE A 150 -9.15 -10.42 -2.95
N VAL A 151 -9.06 -9.13 -3.26
CA VAL A 151 -9.13 -8.03 -2.28
C VAL A 151 -10.03 -6.94 -2.83
N LYS A 152 -10.78 -6.25 -1.97
CA LYS A 152 -11.63 -5.14 -2.39
C LYS A 152 -10.86 -3.83 -2.30
N ALA A 153 -10.91 -3.03 -3.36
CA ALA A 153 -10.40 -1.67 -3.36
C ALA A 153 -11.57 -0.69 -3.19
N MET A 154 -11.44 0.20 -2.22
CA MET A 154 -12.40 1.27 -1.97
C MET A 154 -11.78 2.62 -2.34
N SER A 155 -12.43 3.36 -3.24
CA SER A 155 -12.07 4.76 -3.49
C SER A 155 -12.57 5.66 -2.35
N LEU A 156 -11.70 6.58 -1.92
CA LEU A 156 -11.97 7.60 -0.90
C LEU A 156 -12.74 8.80 -1.47
N GLY A 157 -12.65 9.07 -2.77
CA GLY A 157 -13.24 10.25 -3.43
C GLY A 157 -14.67 10.08 -3.95
N TRP A 158 -15.23 8.87 -3.94
CA TRP A 158 -16.54 8.61 -4.55
C TRP A 158 -17.71 9.09 -3.67
N THR A 159 -18.21 10.31 -3.88
CA THR A 159 -19.56 10.68 -3.42
C THR A 159 -20.57 10.05 -4.39
N LYS A 160 -21.52 9.29 -3.86
CA LYS A 160 -22.62 8.77 -4.66
C LYS A 160 -23.38 10.00 -5.20
N MET A 161 -23.45 10.19 -6.51
CA MET A 161 -24.41 11.14 -7.07
C MET A 161 -25.80 10.58 -6.75
N GLU A 162 -26.59 11.34 -5.99
CA GLU A 162 -27.99 11.06 -5.72
C GLU A 162 -28.84 11.20 -6.99
#